data_AF-A0A6V7HQU4-F1
#
_entry.id   AF-A0A6V7HQU4-F1
#
_cell.length_a   1.000
_cell.length_b   1.000
_cell.length_c   1.000
_cell.angle_alpha   90.00
_cell.angle_beta   90.00
_cell.angle_gamma   90.00
#
_symmetry.space_group_name_H-M   'P 1'
#
loop_
_entity.id
_entity.type
_entity.pdbx_description
1 polymer ?
#
loop_
_entity_poly.entity_id
_entity_poly.type
_entity_poly.pdbx_seq_one_letter_code
_entity_poly.pdbx_strand_id
1 'polypeptide(L)'
;VIKQIQQMNDNGWFAAHLTDLLYNSEKLNIIDKDQTNVTDKLHESLILDYGSTLMSHSSLWQCGASYLEHCPTQGISRLETLLQTIPINNEAKALKVINVAQNNGLGHVIASICKIQGIKSIRQGRLGNALAWALKAQDGSFSTYIADQFLKEYTEKGELQCRDLLENLGRYMLTSDRLTFLGKYCEFHQMYEIGEFKEAARLLIALIVSNLTPK
;
A
#
# COMPACT_ATOMS: atom_id res chain seq x y z
N VAL A 1 -33.35 14.31 20.99
CA VAL A 1 -32.87 12.95 21.29
C VAL A 1 -31.54 12.65 20.61
N ILE A 2 -31.44 12.37 19.29
CA ILE A 2 -30.15 12.03 18.65
C ILE A 2 -29.06 13.10 18.86
N LYS A 3 -29.36 14.39 18.66
CA LYS A 3 -28.42 15.49 18.95
C LYS A 3 -27.97 15.58 20.41
N GLN A 4 -28.85 15.21 21.35
CA GLN A 4 -28.51 15.20 22.78
C GLN A 4 -27.67 13.96 23.13
N ILE A 5 -27.90 12.85 22.43
CA ILE A 5 -27.13 11.62 22.57
C ILE A 5 -25.72 11.79 21.99
N GLN A 6 -25.54 12.53 20.90
CA GLN A 6 -24.21 12.89 20.39
C GLN A 6 -23.35 13.69 21.38
N GLN A 7 -23.98 14.35 22.37
CA GLN A 7 -23.28 15.07 23.44
C GLN A 7 -22.92 14.17 24.63
N MET A 8 -23.30 12.89 24.60
CA MET A 8 -22.90 11.92 25.61
C MET A 8 -21.42 11.56 25.44
N ASN A 9 -20.74 11.29 26.55
CA ASN A 9 -19.29 11.10 26.60
C ASN A 9 -18.88 9.66 26.21
N ASP A 10 -19.48 9.12 25.15
CA ASP A 10 -19.33 7.72 24.70
C ASP A 10 -18.64 7.59 23.33
N ASN A 11 -17.97 8.67 22.89
CA ASN A 11 -17.31 8.77 21.59
C ASN A 11 -18.24 8.54 20.39
N GLY A 12 -19.56 8.72 20.56
CA GLY A 12 -20.55 8.57 19.51
C GLY A 12 -21.02 7.14 19.25
N TRP A 13 -20.58 6.15 20.06
CA TRP A 13 -20.96 4.74 19.89
C TRP A 13 -22.48 4.55 19.95
N PHE A 14 -23.12 5.05 21.01
CA PHE A 14 -24.56 4.87 21.22
C PHE A 14 -25.36 5.62 20.16
N ALA A 15 -24.92 6.84 19.80
CA ALA A 15 -25.54 7.62 18.73
C ALA A 15 -25.55 6.86 17.39
N ALA A 16 -24.40 6.28 17.01
CA ALA A 16 -24.23 5.54 15.78
C ALA A 16 -25.09 4.25 15.76
N HIS A 17 -24.97 3.41 16.78
CA HIS A 17 -25.63 2.09 16.80
C HIS A 17 -27.13 2.17 17.05
N LEU A 18 -27.60 3.11 17.89
CA LEU A 18 -29.03 3.30 18.07
C LEU A 18 -29.67 3.81 16.78
N THR A 19 -29.01 4.75 16.10
CA THR A 19 -29.53 5.28 14.82
C THR A 19 -29.52 4.20 13.75
N ASP A 20 -28.46 3.39 13.67
CA ASP A 20 -28.37 2.24 12.77
C ASP A 20 -29.49 1.22 13.02
N LEU A 21 -29.75 0.86 14.28
CA LEU A 21 -30.85 -0.04 14.63
C LEU A 21 -32.21 0.51 14.19
N LEU A 22 -32.48 1.79 14.46
CA LEU A 22 -33.73 2.45 14.08
C LEU A 22 -33.89 2.58 12.57
N TYR A 23 -32.79 2.86 11.87
CA TYR A 23 -32.73 2.92 10.41
C TYR A 23 -33.08 1.57 9.78
N ASN A 24 -32.40 0.51 10.21
CA ASN A 24 -32.63 -0.86 9.73
C ASN A 24 -34.01 -1.43 10.13
N SER A 25 -34.66 -0.86 11.14
CA SER A 25 -36.03 -1.23 11.54
C SER A 25 -37.12 -0.44 10.80
N GLU A 26 -36.74 0.42 9.83
CA GLU A 26 -37.64 1.34 9.12
C GLU A 26 -38.44 2.26 10.07
N LYS A 27 -37.92 2.50 11.28
CA LYS A 27 -38.54 3.36 12.30
C LYS A 27 -37.97 4.77 12.33
N LEU A 28 -36.97 5.04 11.48
CA LEU A 28 -36.34 6.34 11.37
C LEU A 28 -36.86 7.06 10.12
N ASN A 29 -37.54 8.19 10.32
CA ASN A 29 -37.91 9.10 9.25
C ASN A 29 -37.67 10.53 9.72
N ILE A 30 -36.62 11.15 9.18
CA ILE A 30 -36.16 12.48 9.57
C ILE A 30 -36.33 13.40 8.37
N ILE A 31 -37.22 14.37 8.54
CA ILE A 31 -37.54 15.39 7.55
C ILE A 31 -36.93 16.70 8.05
N ASP A 32 -36.13 17.35 7.20
CA ASP A 32 -35.55 18.66 7.51
C ASP A 32 -36.59 19.79 7.31
N LYS A 33 -36.24 21.02 7.68
CA LYS A 33 -37.08 22.22 7.55
C LYS A 33 -37.58 22.45 6.12
N ASP A 34 -36.81 22.02 5.12
CA ASP A 34 -37.15 22.12 3.69
C ASP A 34 -37.98 20.92 3.18
N GLN A 35 -38.55 20.11 4.08
CA GLN A 35 -39.34 18.91 3.77
C GLN A 35 -38.56 17.79 3.03
N THR A 36 -37.24 17.86 3.02
CA THR A 36 -36.39 16.80 2.44
C THR A 36 -36.13 15.70 3.46
N ASN A 37 -36.25 14.44 3.05
CA ASN A 37 -35.82 13.31 3.87
C ASN A 37 -34.28 13.30 3.95
N VAL A 38 -33.75 13.45 5.17
CA VAL A 38 -32.30 13.48 5.46
C VAL A 38 -31.86 12.27 6.28
N THR A 39 -32.71 11.25 6.38
CA THR A 39 -32.48 10.05 7.19
C THR A 39 -31.18 9.34 6.78
N ASP A 40 -31.03 9.04 5.50
CA ASP A 40 -29.85 8.32 4.96
C ASP A 40 -28.57 9.11 5.19
N LYS A 41 -28.62 10.45 4.99
CA LYS A 41 -27.49 11.34 5.22
C LYS A 41 -27.08 11.39 6.68
N LEU A 42 -28.05 11.45 7.60
CA LEU A 42 -27.77 11.47 9.03
C LEU A 42 -27.22 10.12 9.50
N HIS A 43 -27.83 9.02 9.06
CA HIS A 43 -27.39 7.67 9.37
C HIS A 43 -25.94 7.47 8.93
N GLU A 44 -25.62 7.76 7.67
CA GLU A 44 -24.27 7.65 7.16
C GLU A 44 -23.30 8.58 7.91
N SER A 45 -23.68 9.84 8.18
CA SER A 45 -22.82 10.78 8.92
C SER A 45 -22.41 10.25 10.29
N LEU A 46 -23.33 9.64 11.03
CA LEU A 46 -23.04 9.11 12.37
C LEU A 46 -22.10 7.90 12.31
N ILE A 47 -22.28 7.02 11.33
CA ILE A 47 -21.40 5.87 11.11
C ILE A 47 -20.01 6.35 10.65
N LEU A 48 -19.93 7.34 9.77
CA LEU A 48 -18.67 7.94 9.31
C LEU A 48 -17.90 8.57 10.47
N ASP A 49 -18.58 9.32 11.34
CA ASP A 49 -17.95 9.97 12.49
C ASP A 49 -17.43 8.92 13.48
N TYR A 50 -18.24 7.91 13.79
CA TYR A 50 -17.83 6.83 14.68
C TYR A 50 -16.67 6.01 14.10
N GLY A 51 -16.74 5.62 12.82
CA GLY A 51 -15.66 4.94 12.10
C GLY A 51 -14.37 5.77 12.06
N SER A 52 -14.48 7.09 11.87
CA SER A 52 -13.34 8.01 11.89
C SER A 52 -12.69 8.10 13.29
N THR A 53 -13.50 8.10 14.35
CA THR A 53 -12.99 8.03 15.73
C THR A 53 -12.23 6.72 15.96
N LEU A 54 -12.79 5.58 15.55
CA LEU A 54 -12.11 4.28 15.67
C LEU A 54 -10.81 4.20 14.86
N MET A 55 -10.78 4.79 13.66
CA MET A 55 -9.58 4.90 12.81
C MET A 55 -8.43 5.64 13.50
N SER A 56 -8.76 6.58 14.39
CA SER A 56 -7.76 7.34 15.15
C SER A 56 -7.08 6.52 16.25
N HIS A 57 -7.67 5.38 16.64
CA HIS A 57 -7.12 4.50 17.68
C HIS A 57 -6.19 3.42 17.12
N SER A 58 -5.05 3.23 17.77
CA SER A 58 -3.98 2.33 17.30
C SER A 58 -4.37 0.85 17.19
N SER A 59 -5.31 0.38 18.02
CA SER A 59 -5.80 -1.00 18.07
C SER A 59 -7.16 -1.21 17.40
N LEU A 60 -7.94 -0.15 17.20
CA LEU A 60 -9.32 -0.23 16.69
C LEU A 60 -9.46 0.18 15.22
N TRP A 61 -8.40 0.70 14.61
CA TRP A 61 -8.49 1.24 13.25
C TRP A 61 -9.01 0.23 12.21
N GLN A 62 -8.73 -1.08 12.35
CA GLN A 62 -9.32 -2.07 11.42
C GLN A 62 -10.84 -2.18 11.57
N CYS A 63 -11.35 -2.06 12.80
CA CYS A 63 -12.79 -2.01 13.05
C CYS A 63 -13.37 -0.72 12.46
N GLY A 64 -12.69 0.41 12.69
CA GLY A 64 -13.05 1.70 12.09
C GLY A 64 -13.10 1.65 10.57
N ALA A 65 -12.12 1.00 9.93
CA ALA A 65 -12.10 0.80 8.48
C ALA A 65 -13.33 0.02 8.01
N SER A 66 -13.69 -1.07 8.70
CA SER A 66 -14.90 -1.82 8.36
C SER A 66 -16.18 -0.99 8.44
N TYR A 67 -16.31 -0.04 9.38
CA TYR A 67 -17.46 0.89 9.36
C TYR A 67 -17.47 1.76 8.11
N LEU A 68 -16.31 2.30 7.72
CA LEU A 68 -16.20 3.16 6.54
C LEU A 68 -16.48 2.38 5.24
N GLU A 69 -16.11 1.09 5.18
CA GLU A 69 -16.40 0.22 4.02
C GLU A 69 -17.90 -0.01 3.81
N HIS A 70 -18.71 0.06 4.87
CA HIS A 70 -20.17 -0.12 4.79
C HIS A 70 -20.93 1.18 4.52
N CYS A 71 -20.25 2.33 4.47
CA CYS A 71 -20.87 3.61 4.15
C CYS A 71 -21.06 3.77 2.61
N PRO A 72 -22.26 4.10 2.13
CA PRO A 72 -22.58 4.05 0.71
C PRO A 72 -21.99 5.20 -0.14
N THR A 73 -21.75 6.39 0.42
CA THR A 73 -21.35 7.56 -0.37
C THR A 73 -19.94 8.07 -0.06
N GLN A 74 -19.62 8.34 1.20
CA GLN A 74 -18.37 8.99 1.60
C GLN A 74 -17.37 8.04 2.27
N GLY A 75 -17.76 6.78 2.48
CA GLY A 75 -16.98 5.77 3.18
C GLY A 75 -15.56 5.58 2.64
N ILE A 76 -15.46 5.21 1.37
CA ILE A 76 -14.19 4.90 0.71
C ILE A 76 -13.27 6.13 0.64
N SER A 77 -13.82 7.30 0.31
CA SER A 77 -13.03 8.55 0.27
C SER A 77 -12.48 8.94 1.65
N ARG A 78 -13.28 8.74 2.71
CA ARG A 78 -12.83 8.94 4.09
C ARG A 78 -11.78 7.91 4.50
N LEU A 79 -11.98 6.65 4.14
CA LEU A 79 -11.04 5.55 4.40
C LEU A 79 -9.68 5.83 3.75
N GLU A 80 -9.66 6.24 2.48
CA GLU A 80 -8.46 6.63 1.74
C GLU A 80 -7.64 7.69 2.47
N THR A 81 -8.30 8.74 2.95
CA THR A 81 -7.65 9.83 3.69
C THR A 81 -7.06 9.33 5.00
N LEU A 82 -7.84 8.54 5.76
CA LEU A 82 -7.44 8.10 7.10
C LEU A 82 -6.37 7.00 7.07
N LEU A 83 -6.39 6.09 6.10
CA LEU A 83 -5.37 5.04 5.97
C LEU A 83 -3.95 5.62 5.83
N GLN A 84 -3.82 6.76 5.16
CA GLN A 84 -2.53 7.45 4.98
C GLN A 84 -2.00 8.09 6.27
N THR A 85 -2.85 8.33 7.26
CA THR A 85 -2.47 8.91 8.56
C THR A 85 -2.04 7.87 9.59
N ILE A 86 -2.27 6.58 9.32
CA ILE A 86 -2.00 5.51 10.29
C ILE A 86 -0.48 5.43 10.55
N PRO A 87 -0.03 5.52 11.81
CA PRO A 87 1.38 5.38 12.13
C PRO A 87 1.83 3.93 11.92
N ILE A 88 2.73 3.72 10.94
CA ILE A 88 3.31 2.41 10.61
C ILE A 88 4.63 2.24 11.35
N ASN A 89 4.59 1.49 12.45
CA ASN A 89 5.75 1.19 13.28
C ASN A 89 6.50 -0.08 12.84
N ASN A 90 5.80 -1.06 12.27
CA ASN A 90 6.38 -2.32 11.82
C ASN A 90 5.79 -2.79 10.47
N GLU A 91 6.48 -3.75 9.86
CA GLU A 91 6.13 -4.33 8.56
C GLU A 91 4.79 -5.06 8.57
N ALA A 92 4.47 -5.80 9.63
CA ALA A 92 3.18 -6.48 9.76
C ALA A 92 2.00 -5.49 9.73
N LYS A 93 2.15 -4.32 10.35
CA LYS A 93 1.15 -3.25 10.32
C LYS A 93 1.05 -2.64 8.92
N ALA A 94 2.18 -2.42 8.23
CA ALA A 94 2.18 -1.95 6.84
C ALA A 94 1.38 -2.89 5.92
N LEU A 95 1.61 -4.20 6.05
CA LEU A 95 0.89 -5.22 5.27
C LEU A 95 -0.61 -5.23 5.58
N LYS A 96 -1.01 -5.04 6.84
CA LYS A 96 -2.44 -4.91 7.21
C LYS A 96 -3.08 -3.69 6.54
N VAL A 97 -2.42 -2.53 6.54
CA VAL A 97 -2.93 -1.32 5.89
C VAL A 97 -3.04 -1.53 4.38
N ILE A 98 -2.02 -2.15 3.76
CA ILE A 98 -2.05 -2.50 2.33
C ILE A 98 -3.19 -3.45 2.00
N ASN A 99 -3.47 -4.45 2.85
CA ASN A 99 -4.57 -5.38 2.62
C ASN A 99 -5.94 -4.67 2.61
N VAL A 100 -6.16 -3.76 3.57
CA VAL A 100 -7.39 -2.93 3.58
C VAL A 100 -7.46 -2.05 2.34
N ALA A 101 -6.36 -1.40 1.95
CA ALA A 101 -6.32 -0.59 0.74
C ALA A 101 -6.60 -1.42 -0.53
N GLN A 102 -6.06 -2.64 -0.61
CA GLN A 102 -6.24 -3.54 -1.74
C GLN A 102 -7.69 -4.03 -1.88
N ASN A 103 -8.33 -4.39 -0.76
CA ASN A 103 -9.73 -4.81 -0.75
C ASN A 103 -10.68 -3.70 -1.25
N ASN A 104 -10.27 -2.43 -1.09
CA ASN A 104 -11.04 -1.26 -1.50
C ASN A 104 -10.56 -0.62 -2.81
N GLY A 105 -9.66 -1.27 -3.56
CA GLY A 105 -9.16 -0.74 -4.84
C GLY A 105 -8.30 0.53 -4.74
N LEU A 106 -7.76 0.85 -3.56
CA LEU A 106 -6.99 2.06 -3.29
C LEU A 106 -5.52 1.92 -3.71
N GLY A 107 -5.28 1.70 -5.00
CA GLY A 107 -3.94 1.42 -5.56
C GLY A 107 -2.89 2.50 -5.26
N HIS A 108 -3.28 3.78 -5.27
CA HIS A 108 -2.35 4.87 -4.97
C HIS A 108 -1.88 4.86 -3.50
N VAL A 109 -2.75 4.47 -2.55
CA VAL A 109 -2.38 4.32 -1.13
C VAL A 109 -1.35 3.20 -0.99
N ILE A 110 -1.55 2.08 -1.67
CA ILE A 110 -0.60 0.96 -1.68
C ILE A 110 0.76 1.42 -2.20
N ALA A 111 0.79 2.09 -3.35
CA ALA A 111 2.04 2.61 -3.93
C ALA A 111 2.75 3.57 -2.98
N SER A 112 2.02 4.49 -2.35
CA SER A 112 2.54 5.45 -1.37
C SER A 112 3.17 4.75 -0.16
N ILE A 113 2.44 3.81 0.46
CA ILE A 113 2.92 3.05 1.64
C ILE A 113 4.16 2.23 1.28
N CYS A 114 4.12 1.49 0.17
CA CYS A 114 5.25 0.70 -0.30
C CYS A 114 6.48 1.57 -0.58
N LYS A 115 6.31 2.76 -1.17
CA LYS A 115 7.40 3.71 -1.40
C LYS A 115 8.02 4.20 -0.10
N ILE A 116 7.20 4.57 0.88
CA ILE A 116 7.67 5.01 2.21
C ILE A 116 8.46 3.88 2.90
N GLN A 117 7.93 2.65 2.92
CA GLN A 117 8.60 1.51 3.54
C GLN A 117 9.87 1.10 2.79
N GLY A 118 9.87 1.18 1.46
CA GLY A 118 11.04 0.91 0.64
C GLY A 118 12.16 1.92 0.91
N ILE A 119 11.86 3.23 0.90
CA ILE A 119 12.85 4.28 1.24
C ILE A 119 13.39 4.09 2.66
N LYS A 120 12.52 3.77 3.63
CA LYS A 120 12.95 3.46 5.01
C LYS A 120 13.91 2.27 5.05
N SER A 121 13.66 1.24 4.23
CA SER A 121 14.51 0.05 4.14
C SER A 121 15.88 0.36 3.51
N ILE A 122 15.93 1.20 2.47
CA ILE A 122 17.19 1.68 1.87
C ILE A 122 18.04 2.42 2.90
N ARG A 123 17.43 3.33 3.67
CA ARG A 123 18.14 4.08 4.73
C ARG A 123 18.72 3.19 5.83
N GLN A 124 18.20 1.98 5.97
CA GLN A 124 18.68 0.98 6.92
C GLN A 124 19.67 -0.01 6.28
N GLY A 125 20.09 0.21 5.02
CA GLY A 125 20.99 -0.69 4.28
C GLY A 125 20.33 -2.00 3.86
N ARG A 126 19.00 -2.12 3.91
CA ARG A 126 18.26 -3.34 3.60
C ARG A 126 17.68 -3.26 2.18
N LEU A 127 18.55 -3.32 1.17
CA LEU A 127 18.15 -3.21 -0.24
C LEU A 127 17.20 -4.33 -0.69
N GLY A 128 17.40 -5.57 -0.25
CA GLY A 128 16.47 -6.68 -0.55
C GLY A 128 15.04 -6.42 -0.09
N ASN A 129 14.87 -5.92 1.14
CA ASN A 129 13.55 -5.51 1.63
C ASN A 129 12.98 -4.32 0.84
N ALA A 130 13.83 -3.35 0.47
CA ALA A 130 13.40 -2.23 -0.35
C ALA A 130 12.88 -2.68 -1.72
N LEU A 131 13.54 -3.66 -2.34
CA LEU A 131 13.09 -4.28 -3.58
C LEU A 131 11.74 -4.99 -3.40
N ALA A 132 11.58 -5.78 -2.35
CA ALA A 132 10.30 -6.43 -2.06
C ALA A 132 9.13 -5.43 -1.95
N TRP A 133 9.37 -4.26 -1.35
CA TRP A 133 8.40 -3.17 -1.32
C TRP A 133 8.15 -2.54 -2.68
N ALA A 134 9.18 -2.32 -3.49
CA ALA A 134 9.02 -1.80 -4.85
C ALA A 134 8.20 -2.72 -5.75
N LEU A 135 8.45 -4.04 -5.67
CA LEU A 135 7.67 -5.04 -6.42
C LEU A 135 6.19 -5.05 -6.00
N LYS A 136 5.90 -4.87 -4.70
CA LYS A 136 4.53 -4.73 -4.20
C LYS A 136 3.86 -3.44 -4.68
N ALA A 137 4.61 -2.36 -4.84
CA ALA A 137 4.07 -1.08 -5.32
C ALA A 137 3.63 -1.13 -6.79
N GLN A 138 4.21 -2.03 -7.60
CA GLN A 138 4.09 -2.05 -9.06
C GLN A 138 4.39 -0.69 -9.72
N ASP A 139 5.24 0.10 -9.07
CA ASP A 139 5.70 1.41 -9.56
C ASP A 139 7.03 1.23 -10.30
N GLY A 140 7.00 1.40 -11.62
CA GLY A 140 8.18 1.28 -12.49
C GLY A 140 9.25 2.34 -12.20
N SER A 141 8.86 3.55 -11.81
CA SER A 141 9.81 4.61 -11.45
C SER A 141 10.53 4.27 -10.15
N PHE A 142 9.79 3.78 -9.15
CA PHE A 142 10.39 3.36 -7.89
C PHE A 142 11.23 2.10 -8.05
N SER A 143 10.80 1.13 -8.87
CA SER A 143 11.59 -0.06 -9.21
C SER A 143 12.91 0.29 -9.88
N THR A 144 12.89 1.27 -10.80
CA THR A 144 14.10 1.81 -11.43
C THR A 144 15.05 2.41 -10.40
N TYR A 145 14.53 3.25 -9.50
CA TYR A 145 15.33 3.86 -8.44
C TYR A 145 16.00 2.81 -7.53
N ILE A 146 15.28 1.76 -7.13
CA ILE A 146 15.87 0.66 -6.34
C ILE A 146 16.96 -0.06 -7.14
N ALA A 147 16.70 -0.38 -8.40
CA ALA A 147 17.67 -1.07 -9.24
C ALA A 147 18.95 -0.23 -9.44
N ASP A 148 18.84 1.09 -9.59
CA ASP A 148 20.00 2.00 -9.62
C ASP A 148 20.79 1.96 -8.29
N GLN A 149 20.13 1.84 -7.14
CA GLN A 149 20.84 1.68 -5.86
C GLN A 149 21.64 0.37 -5.79
N PHE A 150 21.07 -0.75 -6.27
CA PHE A 150 21.80 -2.02 -6.36
C PHE A 150 23.05 -1.93 -7.24
N LEU A 151 22.93 -1.30 -8.41
CA LEU A 151 24.05 -1.13 -9.33
C LEU A 151 25.12 -0.19 -8.79
N LYS A 152 24.71 0.86 -8.06
CA LYS A 152 25.65 1.76 -7.37
C LYS A 152 26.44 0.99 -6.31
N GLU A 153 25.76 0.23 -5.45
CA GLU A 153 26.45 -0.58 -4.44
C GLU A 153 27.38 -1.63 -5.07
N TYR A 154 26.97 -2.23 -6.19
CA TYR A 154 27.82 -3.15 -6.95
C TYR A 154 29.08 -2.48 -7.48
N THR A 155 28.98 -1.26 -8.01
CA THR A 155 30.13 -0.51 -8.52
C THR A 155 31.13 -0.16 -7.41
N GLU A 156 30.63 0.10 -6.20
CA GLU A 156 31.46 0.47 -5.04
C GLU A 156 32.10 -0.75 -4.36
N LYS A 157 31.37 -1.87 -4.23
CA LYS A 157 31.82 -3.06 -3.47
C LYS A 157 32.36 -4.20 -4.36
N GLY A 158 32.00 -4.22 -5.64
CA GLY A 158 32.31 -5.30 -6.57
C GLY A 158 31.41 -6.54 -6.45
N GLU A 159 30.44 -6.53 -5.53
CA GLU A 159 29.57 -7.69 -5.24
C GLU A 159 28.08 -7.33 -5.32
N LEU A 160 27.30 -8.15 -6.03
CA LEU A 160 25.85 -8.02 -6.09
C LEU A 160 25.24 -8.58 -4.81
N GLN A 161 24.57 -7.73 -4.04
CA GLN A 161 23.83 -8.15 -2.86
C GLN A 161 22.50 -8.82 -3.23
N CYS A 162 22.02 -9.72 -2.38
CA CYS A 162 20.71 -10.37 -2.50
C CYS A 162 20.48 -11.09 -3.85
N ARG A 163 21.49 -11.81 -4.36
CA ARG A 163 21.40 -12.54 -5.65
C ARG A 163 20.20 -13.47 -5.74
N ASP A 164 19.93 -14.25 -4.69
CA ASP A 164 18.76 -15.15 -4.63
C ASP A 164 17.43 -14.42 -4.92
N LEU A 165 17.28 -13.18 -4.43
CA LEU A 165 16.06 -12.40 -4.67
C LEU A 165 16.00 -11.88 -6.12
N LEU A 166 17.14 -11.46 -6.67
CA LEU A 166 17.24 -10.95 -8.04
C LEU A 166 17.01 -12.05 -9.08
N GLU A 167 17.48 -13.27 -8.80
CA GLU A 167 17.25 -14.44 -9.65
C GLU A 167 15.77 -14.85 -9.66
N ASN A 168 15.09 -14.73 -8.52
CA ASN A 168 13.68 -15.10 -8.37
C ASN A 168 12.69 -13.98 -8.73
N LEU A 169 13.13 -12.93 -9.44
CA LEU A 169 12.25 -11.84 -9.88
C LEU A 169 11.18 -12.32 -10.88
N GLY A 170 11.47 -13.33 -11.71
CA GLY A 170 10.55 -13.84 -12.71
C GLY A 170 9.93 -12.71 -13.55
N ARG A 171 8.60 -12.66 -13.65
CA ARG A 171 7.88 -11.61 -14.40
C ARG A 171 8.03 -10.20 -13.81
N TYR A 172 8.40 -10.06 -12.54
CA TYR A 172 8.51 -8.76 -11.88
C TYR A 172 9.67 -7.93 -12.42
N MET A 173 10.65 -8.53 -13.09
CA MET A 173 11.74 -7.79 -13.75
C MET A 173 11.22 -6.81 -14.81
N LEU A 174 10.09 -7.15 -15.46
CA LEU A 174 9.47 -6.36 -16.52
C LEU A 174 8.78 -5.09 -16.00
N THR A 175 8.81 -4.84 -14.68
CA THR A 175 8.29 -3.61 -14.07
C THR A 175 9.12 -2.39 -14.46
N SER A 176 10.42 -2.57 -14.76
CA SER A 176 11.24 -1.54 -15.38
C SER A 176 12.41 -2.10 -16.17
N ASP A 177 12.83 -1.36 -17.19
CA ASP A 177 14.00 -1.71 -18.02
C ASP A 177 15.26 -1.85 -17.17
N ARG A 178 15.42 -0.97 -16.17
CA ARG A 178 16.56 -1.01 -15.25
C ARG A 178 16.56 -2.25 -14.37
N LEU A 179 15.39 -2.66 -13.87
CA LEU A 179 15.26 -3.88 -13.08
C LEU A 179 15.44 -5.13 -13.96
N THR A 180 14.99 -5.08 -15.21
CA THR A 180 15.25 -6.11 -16.22
C THR A 180 16.75 -6.27 -16.46
N PHE A 181 17.46 -5.17 -16.68
CA PHE A 181 18.92 -5.19 -16.80
C PHE A 181 19.58 -5.81 -15.57
N LEU A 182 19.22 -5.35 -14.36
CA LEU A 182 19.80 -5.87 -13.11
C LEU A 182 19.58 -7.38 -12.94
N GLY A 183 18.36 -7.87 -13.18
CA GLY A 183 18.05 -9.29 -13.10
C GLY A 183 18.84 -10.13 -14.11
N LYS A 184 18.91 -9.67 -15.36
CA LYS A 184 19.67 -10.35 -16.42
C LYS A 184 21.18 -10.28 -16.21
N TYR A 185 21.68 -9.20 -15.62
CA TYR A 185 23.09 -9.08 -15.27
C TYR A 185 23.46 -10.02 -14.10
N CYS A 186 22.54 -10.24 -13.16
CA CYS A 186 22.70 -11.27 -12.12
C CYS A 186 22.74 -12.69 -12.72
N GLU A 187 21.84 -13.00 -13.65
CA GLU A 187 21.82 -14.27 -14.39
C GLU A 187 23.13 -14.52 -15.15
N PHE A 188 23.71 -13.47 -15.74
CA PHE A 188 25.05 -13.53 -16.36
C PHE A 188 26.14 -13.96 -15.36
N HIS A 189 26.19 -13.33 -14.18
CA HIS A 189 27.17 -13.67 -13.15
C HIS A 189 27.04 -15.12 -12.70
N GLN A 190 25.81 -15.61 -12.54
CA GLN A 190 25.55 -17.00 -12.20
C GLN A 190 26.07 -17.96 -13.28
N MET A 191 25.72 -17.73 -14.55
CA MET A 191 26.20 -18.55 -15.68
C MET A 191 27.73 -18.56 -15.77
N TYR A 192 28.37 -17.42 -15.48
CA TYR A 192 29.82 -17.31 -15.47
C TYR A 192 30.45 -18.14 -14.34
N GLU A 193 29.85 -18.12 -13.14
CA GLU A 193 30.34 -18.88 -11.97
C GLU A 193 30.21 -20.40 -12.13
N ILE A 194 29.15 -20.88 -12.79
CA ILE A 194 28.95 -22.31 -13.09
C ILE A 194 29.76 -22.81 -14.30
N GLY A 195 30.49 -21.92 -14.98
CA GLY A 195 31.35 -22.27 -16.13
C GLY A 195 30.64 -22.31 -17.48
N GLU A 196 29.39 -21.84 -17.58
CA GLU A 196 28.64 -21.75 -18.83
C GLU A 196 29.03 -20.51 -19.66
N PHE A 197 30.33 -20.39 -19.98
CA PHE A 197 30.90 -19.17 -20.57
C PHE A 197 30.26 -18.76 -21.89
N LYS A 198 29.84 -19.71 -22.73
CA LYS A 198 29.22 -19.42 -24.03
C LYS A 198 27.86 -18.73 -23.87
N GLU A 199 27.04 -19.23 -22.96
CA GLU A 199 25.72 -18.65 -22.68
C GLU A 199 25.86 -17.34 -21.92
N ALA A 200 26.78 -17.26 -20.95
CA ALA A 200 27.11 -16.02 -20.25
C ALA A 200 27.54 -14.92 -21.23
N ALA A 201 28.45 -15.22 -22.17
CA ALA A 201 28.89 -14.27 -23.19
C ALA A 201 27.74 -13.83 -24.10
N ARG A 202 26.88 -14.76 -24.52
CA ARG A 202 25.70 -14.45 -25.34
C ARG A 202 24.75 -13.50 -24.62
N LEU A 203 24.48 -13.75 -23.34
CA LEU A 203 23.61 -12.89 -22.51
C LEU A 203 24.22 -11.50 -22.31
N LEU A 204 25.52 -11.43 -22.03
CA LEU A 204 26.23 -10.16 -21.88
C LEU A 204 26.19 -9.32 -23.17
N ILE A 205 26.45 -9.95 -24.33
CA ILE A 205 26.35 -9.28 -25.63
C ILE A 205 24.92 -8.77 -25.84
N ALA A 206 23.90 -9.58 -25.55
CA ALA A 206 22.51 -9.17 -25.67
C ALA A 206 22.19 -7.96 -24.77
N LEU A 207 22.72 -7.92 -23.54
CA LEU A 207 22.54 -6.80 -22.63
C LEU A 207 23.21 -5.52 -23.12
N ILE A 208 24.41 -5.60 -23.69
CA ILE A 208 25.15 -4.44 -24.22
C ILE A 208 24.49 -3.89 -25.48
N VAL A 209 23.98 -4.77 -26.35
CA VAL A 209 23.27 -4.36 -27.58
C VAL A 209 21.86 -3.85 -27.28
N SER A 210 21.27 -4.27 -26.16
CA SER A 210 19.95 -3.79 -25.75
C SER A 210 19.98 -2.33 -25.29
N ASN A 211 18.85 -1.63 -25.44
CA ASN A 211 18.66 -0.30 -24.86
C ASN A 211 18.43 -0.32 -23.32
N LEU A 212 18.69 -1.45 -22.65
CA LEU A 212 18.45 -1.62 -21.21
C LEU A 212 19.66 -1.19 -20.37
N THR A 213 20.84 -1.06 -20.98
CA THR A 213 22.07 -0.73 -20.26
C THR A 213 21.96 0.64 -19.59
N PRO A 214 22.34 0.77 -18.30
CA PRO A 214 22.46 2.06 -17.65
C PRO A 214 23.44 2.99 -18.36
N LYS A 215 23.08 4.29 -18.39
CA LYS A 215 23.95 5.35 -18.90
C LYS A 215 24.87 5.83 -17.79
#